data_AF-A0A8T5EIV8-F1
#
_entry.id   AF-A0A8T5EIV8-F1
#
_cell.length_a   1.000
_cell.length_b   1.000
_cell.length_c   1.000
_cell.angle_alpha   90.00
_cell.angle_beta   90.00
_cell.angle_gamma   90.00
#
_symmetry.space_group_name_H-M   'P 1'
#
loop_
_entity.id
_entity.type
_entity.pdbx_description
1 polymer ?
#
loop_
_entity_poly.entity_id
_entity_poly.type
_entity_poly.pdbx_seq_one_letter_code
_entity_poly.pdbx_strand_id
1 'polypeptide(L)'
;MTDQLDALVGKESCPVCGTISDKGTIRCPECGTFHSGAHLEERAAPTPEERNRSRNIDPVDYSINPGSAIADEEFEGDESSVKDWSGGSTDFSFVDENPVTIKEQNIPESEEVVKD
;
A
#
# COMPACT_ATOMS: atom_id res chain seq x y z
N MET A 1 15.50 -11.15 -44.72
CA MET A 1 16.09 -11.23 -43.37
C MET A 1 15.61 -9.98 -42.65
N THR A 2 14.60 -10.11 -41.81
CA THR A 2 14.01 -8.98 -41.06
C THR A 2 15.00 -8.52 -39.99
N ASP A 3 15.12 -7.22 -39.81
CA ASP A 3 16.00 -6.62 -38.80
C ASP A 3 15.51 -7.00 -37.40
N GLN A 4 16.40 -7.47 -36.54
CA GLN A 4 16.07 -7.80 -35.15
C GLN A 4 15.80 -6.54 -34.31
N LEU A 5 16.28 -5.38 -34.76
CA LEU A 5 16.08 -4.10 -34.08
C LEU A 5 14.68 -3.53 -34.31
N ASP A 6 13.92 -4.03 -35.30
CA ASP A 6 12.52 -3.63 -35.50
C ASP A 6 11.65 -3.96 -34.28
N ALA A 7 12.04 -4.96 -33.47
CA ALA A 7 11.34 -5.31 -32.24
C ALA A 7 11.40 -4.20 -31.16
N LEU A 8 12.35 -3.27 -31.26
CA LEU A 8 12.55 -2.17 -30.33
C LEU A 8 11.90 -0.86 -30.80
N VAL A 9 11.30 -0.85 -32.00
CA VAL A 9 10.61 0.33 -32.51
C VAL A 9 9.41 0.63 -31.62
N GLY A 10 9.37 1.85 -31.07
CA GLY A 10 8.30 2.28 -30.18
C GLY A 10 8.48 1.89 -28.71
N LYS A 11 9.67 1.41 -28.31
CA LYS A 11 10.03 1.20 -26.90
C LYS A 11 10.91 2.34 -26.37
N GLU A 12 10.88 2.55 -25.06
CA GLU A 12 11.76 3.49 -24.34
C GLU A 12 12.45 2.79 -23.16
N SER A 13 13.65 3.24 -22.78
CA SER A 13 14.39 2.71 -21.64
C SER A 13 14.22 3.59 -20.40
N CYS A 14 14.02 2.96 -19.25
CA CYS A 14 13.98 3.66 -17.98
C CYS A 14 15.37 4.20 -17.61
N PRO A 15 15.55 5.49 -17.31
CA PRO A 15 16.84 6.06 -16.90
C PRO A 15 17.33 5.57 -15.52
N VAL A 16 16.44 4.96 -14.71
CA VAL A 16 16.77 4.52 -13.34
C VAL A 16 17.22 3.05 -13.33
N CYS A 17 16.45 2.15 -13.94
CA CYS A 17 16.72 0.70 -13.88
C CYS A 17 17.02 0.07 -15.23
N GLY A 18 16.98 0.83 -16.34
CA GLY A 18 17.31 0.34 -17.68
C GLY A 18 16.24 -0.55 -18.34
N THR A 19 15.10 -0.78 -17.67
CA THR A 19 14.01 -1.59 -18.24
C THR A 19 13.45 -0.96 -19.51
N ILE A 20 13.28 -1.78 -20.54
CA ILE A 20 12.67 -1.38 -21.81
C ILE A 20 11.16 -1.56 -21.71
N SER A 21 10.39 -0.51 -21.98
CA SER A 21 8.92 -0.49 -21.90
C SER A 21 8.33 0.19 -23.14
N ASP A 22 7.02 0.08 -23.33
CA ASP A 22 6.34 0.80 -24.41
C ASP A 22 6.47 2.31 -24.24
N LYS A 23 6.70 3.02 -25.36
CA LYS A 23 6.83 4.47 -25.35
C LYS A 23 5.52 5.11 -24.88
N GLY A 24 5.63 5.99 -23.89
CA GLY A 24 4.49 6.62 -23.23
C GLY A 24 4.06 5.90 -21.95
N THR A 25 4.85 4.96 -21.44
CA THR A 25 4.57 4.36 -20.13
C THR A 25 4.85 5.40 -19.05
N ILE A 26 3.81 5.72 -18.27
CA ILE A 26 3.91 6.79 -17.27
C ILE A 26 4.75 6.34 -16.07
N ARG A 27 4.77 5.04 -15.80
CA ARG A 27 5.46 4.41 -14.67
C ARG A 27 6.26 3.21 -15.16
N CYS A 28 7.53 3.14 -14.77
CA CYS A 28 8.35 1.95 -15.04
C CYS A 28 7.75 0.72 -14.32
N PRO A 29 7.55 -0.42 -15.01
CA PRO A 29 6.97 -1.62 -14.42
C PRO A 29 7.88 -2.27 -13.35
N GLU A 30 9.18 -2.04 -13.42
CA GLU A 30 10.15 -2.64 -12.49
C GLU A 30 10.43 -1.73 -11.29
N CYS A 31 11.00 -0.54 -11.53
CA CYS A 31 11.40 0.36 -10.42
C CYS A 31 10.29 1.30 -9.93
N GLY A 32 9.13 1.30 -10.59
CA GLY A 32 7.99 2.15 -10.20
C GLY A 32 8.22 3.66 -10.35
N THR A 33 9.33 4.09 -10.94
CA THR A 33 9.62 5.51 -11.19
C THR A 33 8.63 6.08 -12.20
N PHE A 34 8.11 7.27 -11.91
CA PHE A 34 7.25 8.01 -12.83
C PHE A 34 8.11 8.81 -13.83
N HIS A 35 7.85 8.62 -15.12
CA HIS A 35 8.51 9.34 -16.21
C HIS A 35 7.67 10.46 -16.81
N SER A 36 6.42 10.62 -16.34
CA SER A 36 5.58 11.77 -16.67
C SER A 36 4.95 12.38 -15.42
N GLY A 37 4.85 13.70 -15.40
CA GLY A 37 4.14 14.47 -14.37
C GLY A 37 2.62 14.56 -14.61
N ALA A 38 2.07 13.85 -15.61
CA ALA A 38 0.67 13.96 -16.00
C ALA A 38 -0.32 13.59 -14.87
N HIS A 39 0.10 12.76 -13.92
CA HIS A 39 -0.70 12.39 -12.75
C HIS A 39 -0.31 13.15 -11.47
N LEU A 40 0.74 13.98 -11.54
CA LEU A 40 1.07 14.91 -10.47
C LEU A 40 0.29 16.19 -10.74
N GLU A 41 -1.01 16.13 -10.49
CA GLU A 41 -1.81 17.35 -10.46
C GLU A 41 -1.25 18.24 -9.36
N GLU A 42 -0.64 19.36 -9.74
CA GLU A 42 -0.30 20.45 -8.83
C GLU A 42 -1.62 21.09 -8.37
N ARG A 43 -2.28 20.44 -7.41
CA ARG A 43 -3.43 21.02 -6.73
C ARG A 43 -2.94 22.18 -5.89
N ALA A 44 -3.50 23.36 -6.13
CA ALA A 44 -3.32 24.49 -5.25
C ALA A 44 -3.74 24.08 -3.84
N ALA A 45 -2.94 24.45 -2.83
CA ALA A 45 -3.34 24.24 -1.45
C ALA A 45 -4.71 24.90 -1.22
N PRO A 46 -5.65 24.24 -0.52
CA PRO A 46 -6.93 24.84 -0.21
C PRO A 46 -6.69 26.18 0.48
N THR A 47 -7.47 27.18 0.08
CA THR A 47 -7.41 28.50 0.67
C THR A 47 -7.69 28.40 2.17
N PRO A 48 -7.21 29.34 3.00
CA PRO A 48 -7.46 29.30 4.45
C PRO A 48 -8.95 29.20 4.81
N GLU A 49 -9.84 29.69 3.95
CA GLU A 49 -11.30 29.64 4.11
C GLU A 49 -11.89 28.24 3.84
N GLU A 50 -11.24 27.44 2.99
CA GLU A 50 -11.62 26.06 2.65
C GLU A 50 -11.01 25.03 3.60
N ARG A 51 -10.14 25.44 4.53
CA ARG A 51 -9.62 24.54 5.56
C ARG A 51 -10.75 24.19 6.52
N ASN A 52 -10.93 22.89 6.78
CA ASN A 52 -11.85 22.42 7.81
C ASN A 52 -11.58 23.18 9.11
N ARG A 53 -12.65 23.76 9.68
CA ARG A 53 -12.55 24.48 10.94
C ARG A 53 -12.04 23.51 11.99
N SER A 54 -11.12 23.98 12.85
CA SER A 54 -10.73 23.23 14.03
C SER A 54 -11.99 22.86 14.82
N ARG A 55 -12.25 21.56 14.98
CA ARG A 55 -13.34 21.08 15.83
C ARG A 55 -13.05 21.56 17.25
N ASN A 56 -14.05 22.15 17.91
CA ASN A 56 -13.94 22.50 19.32
C ASN A 56 -14.08 21.20 20.11
N ILE A 57 -12.96 20.67 20.58
CA ILE A 57 -12.86 19.40 21.29
C ILE A 57 -12.43 19.71 22.72
N ASP A 58 -13.12 19.15 23.71
CA ASP A 58 -12.68 19.24 25.09
C ASP A 58 -11.49 18.28 25.31
N PRO A 59 -10.31 18.77 25.73
CA PRO A 59 -9.16 17.90 26.01
C PRO A 59 -9.44 16.85 27.10
N VAL A 60 -10.46 17.06 27.94
CA VAL A 60 -10.86 16.12 29.00
C VAL A 60 -11.43 14.82 28.43
N ASP A 61 -12.05 14.87 27.25
CA ASP A 61 -12.62 13.68 26.58
C ASP A 61 -11.55 12.66 26.18
N TYR A 62 -10.29 13.11 26.05
CA TYR A 62 -9.12 12.30 25.71
C TYR A 62 -8.19 12.07 26.91
N SER A 63 -8.65 12.36 28.12
CA SER A 63 -7.88 12.14 29.35
C SER A 63 -7.90 10.67 29.77
N ILE A 64 -6.83 10.19 30.43
CA ILE A 64 -6.74 8.84 31.00
C ILE A 64 -7.59 8.72 32.30
N ASN A 65 -8.54 9.62 32.53
CA ASN A 65 -9.32 9.63 33.75
C ASN A 65 -10.34 8.48 33.73
N PRO A 66 -10.27 7.51 34.66
CA PRO A 66 -11.22 6.41 34.71
C PRO A 66 -12.64 6.84 35.13
N GLY A 67 -12.84 8.10 35.52
CA GLY A 67 -14.14 8.69 35.87
C GLY A 67 -14.76 9.59 34.81
N SER A 68 -14.12 9.83 33.65
CA SER A 68 -14.75 10.57 32.57
C SER A 68 -15.60 9.64 31.70
N ALA A 69 -16.84 10.05 31.42
CA ALA A 69 -17.65 9.39 30.40
C ALA A 69 -17.04 9.71 29.02
N ILE A 70 -17.02 8.71 28.13
CA ILE A 70 -16.63 8.91 26.73
C ILE A 70 -17.72 9.78 26.08
N ALA A 71 -17.33 10.87 25.43
CA ALA A 71 -18.25 11.73 24.72
C ALA A 71 -18.82 11.01 23.48
N ASP A 72 -20.11 11.18 23.21
CA ASP A 72 -20.74 10.68 21.99
C ASP A 72 -20.34 11.57 20.81
N GLU A 73 -19.39 11.10 20.00
CA GLU A 73 -18.95 11.80 18.80
C GLU A 73 -19.89 11.52 17.62
N GLU A 74 -20.63 12.54 17.18
CA GLU A 74 -21.29 12.51 15.87
C GLU A 74 -20.24 12.82 14.78
N PHE A 75 -20.07 11.88 13.87
CA PHE A 75 -19.22 12.01 12.68
C PHE A 75 -20.11 12.43 11.51
N GLU A 76 -19.74 13.49 10.78
CA GLU A 76 -20.37 13.87 9.51
C GLU A 76 -19.92 12.93 8.36
N GLY A 77 -19.90 11.63 8.64
CA GLY A 77 -19.73 10.62 7.63
C GLY A 77 -21.08 10.35 7.01
N ASP A 78 -21.17 10.46 5.69
CA ASP A 78 -22.32 9.97 4.96
C ASP A 78 -22.40 8.45 5.22
N GLU A 79 -23.31 8.03 6.09
CA GLU A 79 -23.56 6.63 6.47
C GLU A 79 -23.87 5.76 5.23
N SER A 80 -24.28 6.39 4.12
CA SER A 80 -24.43 5.76 2.81
C SER A 80 -23.10 5.40 2.11
N SER A 81 -21.98 6.01 2.51
CA SER A 81 -20.62 5.74 1.99
C SER A 81 -19.88 4.69 2.79
N VAL A 82 -20.35 4.34 3.99
CA VAL A 82 -19.77 3.30 4.83
C VAL A 82 -20.36 1.97 4.41
N LYS A 83 -19.57 1.16 3.69
CA LYS A 83 -19.96 -0.21 3.36
C LYS A 83 -19.50 -1.15 4.47
N ASP A 84 -20.44 -1.85 5.09
CA ASP A 84 -20.13 -2.93 6.03
C ASP A 84 -19.27 -3.98 5.33
N TRP A 85 -18.12 -4.29 5.94
CA TRP A 85 -17.23 -5.33 5.42
C TRP A 85 -17.86 -6.71 5.65
N SER A 86 -18.59 -7.22 4.66
CA SER A 86 -19.12 -8.59 4.65
C SER A 86 -18.29 -9.47 3.71
N GLY A 87 -17.08 -9.86 4.14
CA GLY A 87 -16.17 -10.59 3.27
C GLY A 87 -14.95 -11.22 3.92
N GLY A 88 -14.92 -11.34 5.25
CA GLY A 88 -13.85 -12.08 5.92
C GLY A 88 -14.10 -13.58 5.81
N SER A 89 -13.63 -14.25 4.75
CA SER A 89 -13.52 -15.71 4.79
C SER A 89 -12.38 -16.08 5.72
N THR A 90 -12.68 -16.31 7.00
CA THR A 90 -11.76 -16.92 7.97
C THR A 90 -11.57 -18.42 7.70
N ASP A 91 -11.57 -18.83 6.44
CA ASP A 91 -11.27 -20.20 6.04
C ASP A 91 -9.92 -20.22 5.34
N PHE A 92 -8.86 -20.42 6.12
CA PHE A 92 -7.51 -20.66 5.63
C PHE A 92 -7.27 -22.15 5.34
N SER A 93 -8.35 -22.93 5.18
CA SER A 93 -8.26 -24.33 4.83
C SER A 93 -7.83 -24.45 3.37
N PHE A 94 -6.62 -24.92 3.14
CA PHE A 94 -6.16 -25.29 1.81
C PHE A 94 -6.94 -26.53 1.36
N VAL A 95 -7.98 -26.33 0.56
CA VAL A 95 -8.67 -27.41 -0.18
C VAL A 95 -7.85 -27.74 -1.43
N ASP A 96 -6.56 -28.05 -1.26
CA ASP A 96 -5.76 -28.61 -2.33
C ASP A 96 -5.89 -30.14 -2.27
N GLU A 97 -6.30 -30.76 -3.38
CA GLU A 97 -6.46 -32.23 -3.52
C GLU A 97 -5.14 -33.01 -3.36
N ASN A 98 -4.01 -32.31 -3.18
CA ASN A 98 -2.70 -32.91 -2.96
C ASN A 98 -2.08 -32.38 -1.65
N PRO A 99 -1.99 -33.19 -0.59
CA PRO A 99 -1.38 -32.76 0.66
C PRO A 99 0.09 -32.41 0.45
N VAL A 100 0.48 -31.19 0.83
CA VAL A 100 1.89 -30.77 0.82
C VAL A 100 2.66 -31.67 1.79
N THR A 101 3.59 -32.44 1.26
CA THR A 101 4.41 -33.35 2.07
C THR A 101 5.45 -32.53 2.83
N ILE A 102 5.27 -32.43 4.15
CA ILE A 102 6.26 -31.81 5.04
C ILE A 102 7.51 -32.69 5.02
N LYS A 103 8.57 -32.25 4.34
CA LYS A 103 9.86 -32.92 4.39
C LYS A 103 10.55 -32.47 5.68
N GLU A 104 10.82 -33.40 6.59
CA GLU A 104 11.70 -33.13 7.72
C GLU A 104 13.09 -32.76 7.19
N GLN A 105 13.42 -31.47 7.27
CA GLN A 105 14.77 -31.01 7.02
C GLN A 105 15.59 -31.28 8.28
N ASN A 106 16.72 -31.99 8.14
CA ASN A 106 17.71 -32.09 9.20
C ASN A 106 18.36 -30.70 9.35
N ILE A 107 17.83 -29.90 10.27
CA ILE A 107 18.39 -28.60 10.64
C ILE A 107 19.59 -28.90 11.56
N PRO A 108 20.83 -28.51 11.19
CA PRO A 108 21.97 -28.67 12.08
C PRO A 108 21.80 -27.78 13.32
N GLU A 109 22.32 -28.26 14.45
CA GLU A 109 22.31 -27.52 15.71
C GLU A 109 23.10 -26.21 15.57
N SER A 110 22.55 -25.12 16.11
CA SER A 110 23.18 -23.80 16.01
C SER A 110 24.50 -23.78 16.78
N GLU A 111 25.56 -23.27 16.16
CA GLU A 111 26.83 -23.02 16.83
C GLU A 111 26.64 -21.93 17.90
N GLU A 112 26.81 -22.29 19.18
CA GLU A 112 26.79 -21.31 20.27
C GLU A 112 28.09 -20.50 20.24
N VAL A 113 27.96 -19.17 20.18
CA VAL A 113 29.11 -18.26 20.27
C VAL A 113 29.66 -18.31 21.69
N VAL A 114 30.84 -18.91 21.86
CA VAL A 114 31.62 -18.83 23.10
C VAL A 114 31.94 -17.35 23.35
N LYS A 115 31.45 -16.81 24.47
CA LYS A 115 31.85 -15.49 24.94
C LYS A 115 33.21 -15.59 25.62
N ASP A 116 34.21 -14.88 25.08
CA ASP A 116 35.50 -14.61 25.71
C ASP A 116 35.36 -13.91 27.08
#